data_AF-A0A835WZD5-F1
#
_entry.id   AF-A0A835WZD5-F1
#
_cell.length_a   1.000
_cell.length_b   1.000
_cell.length_c   1.000
_cell.angle_alpha   90.00
_cell.angle_beta   90.00
_cell.angle_gamma   90.00
#
_symmetry.space_group_name_H-M   'P 1'
#
loop_
_entity.id
_entity.type
_entity.pdbx_description
1 polymer ?
#
loop_
_entity_poly.entity_id
_entity_poly.type
_entity_poly.pdbx_seq_one_letter_code
_entity_poly.pdbx_strand_id
1 'polypeptide(L)'
;MDGLVEIDLTWEPHVIKTNEKITFIYQTYDPFTNSNIDKMKYDLILIQNGEEIFRDKGLTSIGGDYRNYVFEEPGSLEIRFENIESGGTSGIESSLREPVEDLSLRLLKFTAMVYENPDKLTPDIVIQPAKRLELQYEILVAIIVIPGALAVIAIITMVFGKGKKTK
;
A
#
# COMPACT_ATOMS: atom_id res chain seq x y z
N MET A 1 17.92 6.54 5.53
CA MET A 1 17.18 5.29 5.79
C MET A 1 17.98 4.45 6.79
N ASP A 2 17.31 3.59 7.53
CA ASP A 2 17.87 2.71 8.59
C ASP A 2 18.65 1.49 8.04
N GLY A 3 18.72 1.35 6.71
CA GLY A 3 19.46 0.29 6.03
C GLY A 3 18.74 -1.07 6.02
N LEU A 4 17.49 -1.13 6.47
CA LEU A 4 16.71 -2.38 6.54
C LEU A 4 15.77 -2.57 5.35
N VAL A 5 15.45 -1.49 4.65
CA VAL A 5 14.62 -1.48 3.45
C VAL A 5 15.31 -0.64 2.40
N GLU A 6 15.30 -1.13 1.18
CA GLU A 6 15.56 -0.32 0.01
C GLU A 6 14.32 -0.32 -0.88
N ILE A 7 14.06 0.83 -1.52
CA ILE A 7 12.97 0.98 -2.47
C ILE A 7 13.56 1.52 -3.76
N ASP A 8 13.36 0.78 -4.84
CA ASP A 8 13.58 1.26 -6.19
C ASP A 8 12.32 1.91 -6.71
N LEU A 9 12.45 3.08 -7.33
CA LEU A 9 11.36 3.79 -7.98
C LEU A 9 11.73 4.08 -9.44
N THR A 10 10.80 3.74 -10.33
CA THR A 10 10.82 4.15 -11.73
C THR A 10 9.44 4.68 -12.13
N TRP A 11 9.35 5.37 -13.26
CA TRP A 11 8.10 5.88 -13.77
C TRP A 11 8.03 5.84 -15.30
N GLU A 12 6.81 5.70 -15.83
CA GLU A 12 6.51 5.67 -17.27
C GLU A 12 5.30 6.56 -17.58
N PRO A 13 5.40 7.54 -18.50
CA PRO A 13 6.55 7.86 -19.36
C PRO A 13 7.76 8.45 -18.63
N HIS A 14 8.97 8.20 -19.15
CA HIS A 14 10.24 8.69 -18.57
C HIS A 14 10.26 10.23 -18.37
N VAL A 15 9.60 10.98 -19.26
CA VAL A 15 9.39 12.42 -19.10
C VAL A 15 7.97 12.65 -18.59
N ILE A 16 7.86 13.19 -17.37
CA ILE A 16 6.57 13.48 -16.76
C ILE A 16 6.03 14.78 -17.36
N LYS A 17 4.82 14.72 -17.94
CA LYS A 17 4.15 15.87 -18.54
C LYS A 17 2.78 16.09 -17.92
N THR A 18 2.29 17.32 -17.97
CA THR A 18 0.91 17.63 -17.55
C THR A 18 -0.12 16.91 -18.42
N ASN A 19 -1.30 16.68 -17.86
CA ASN A 19 -2.47 16.08 -18.50
C ASN A 19 -2.25 14.66 -19.07
N GLU A 20 -1.10 14.05 -18.81
CA GLU A 20 -0.73 12.72 -19.25
C GLU A 20 -0.61 11.79 -18.04
N LYS A 21 -1.12 10.56 -18.19
CA LYS A 21 -0.97 9.53 -17.15
C LYS A 21 0.49 9.17 -16.94
N ILE A 22 0.97 9.38 -15.72
CA ILE A 22 2.22 8.81 -15.21
C ILE A 22 1.93 7.53 -14.42
N THR A 23 2.77 6.52 -14.57
CA THR A 23 2.74 5.29 -13.79
C THR A 23 4.01 5.20 -12.96
N PHE A 24 3.91 5.39 -11.64
CA PHE A 24 4.99 5.14 -10.69
C PHE A 24 5.03 3.65 -10.37
N ILE A 25 6.18 3.02 -10.55
CA ILE A 25 6.40 1.60 -10.31
C ILE A 25 7.53 1.51 -9.29
N TYR A 26 7.30 0.77 -8.21
CA TYR A 26 8.31 0.64 -7.17
C TYR A 26 8.37 -0.76 -6.59
N GLN A 27 9.58 -1.13 -6.19
CA GLN A 27 9.90 -2.43 -5.63
C GLN A 27 10.67 -2.23 -4.32
N THR A 28 10.38 -3.07 -3.34
CA THR A 28 10.89 -3.01 -1.98
C THR A 28 11.63 -4.29 -1.67
N TYR A 29 12.88 -4.19 -1.25
CA TYR A 29 13.72 -5.34 -0.96
C TYR A 29 14.60 -5.12 0.26
N ASP A 30 15.08 -6.24 0.80
CA ASP A 30 16.06 -6.28 1.87
C ASP A 30 17.46 -6.12 1.27
N PRO A 31 18.21 -5.06 1.61
CA PRO A 31 19.52 -4.80 1.00
C PRO A 31 20.59 -5.83 1.42
N PHE A 32 20.39 -6.59 2.51
CA PHE A 32 21.34 -7.60 2.97
C PHE A 32 21.18 -8.94 2.24
N THR A 33 19.95 -9.35 1.99
CA THR A 33 19.63 -10.65 1.36
C THR A 33 19.26 -10.52 -0.11
N ASN A 34 19.03 -9.29 -0.58
CA ASN A 34 18.50 -8.97 -1.90
C ASN A 34 17.17 -9.68 -2.22
N SER A 35 16.36 -9.92 -1.17
CA SER A 35 15.05 -10.57 -1.30
C SER A 35 13.92 -9.54 -1.19
N ASN A 36 12.85 -9.74 -1.97
CA ASN A 36 11.65 -8.90 -1.89
C ASN A 36 11.02 -8.98 -0.50
N ILE A 37 10.57 -7.83 0.01
CA ILE A 37 9.86 -7.74 1.29
C ILE A 37 8.36 -7.81 1.02
N ASP A 38 7.70 -8.89 1.46
CA ASP A 38 6.25 -9.04 1.32
C ASP A 38 5.46 -8.20 2.33
N LYS A 39 4.23 -7.80 1.97
CA LYS A 39 3.28 -7.13 2.87
C LYS A 39 3.84 -5.85 3.52
N MET A 40 4.59 -5.08 2.75
CA MET A 40 5.12 -3.80 3.20
C MET A 40 4.00 -2.75 3.12
N LYS A 41 3.67 -2.15 4.26
CA LYS A 41 2.74 -1.03 4.37
C LYS A 41 3.52 0.27 4.24
N TYR A 42 2.93 1.25 3.57
CA TYR A 42 3.57 2.55 3.33
C TYR A 42 2.53 3.61 2.99
N ASP A 43 2.91 4.87 3.15
CA ASP A 43 2.22 6.02 2.58
C ASP A 43 3.05 6.55 1.39
N LEU A 44 2.47 6.58 0.18
CA LEU A 44 3.02 7.26 -0.99
C LEU A 44 2.45 8.67 -1.06
N ILE A 45 3.31 9.67 -1.12
CA ILE A 45 2.96 11.08 -1.11
C ILE A 45 3.60 11.75 -2.32
N LEU A 46 2.80 12.49 -3.09
CA LEU A 46 3.31 13.37 -4.16
C LEU A 46 3.21 14.81 -3.69
N ILE A 47 4.34 15.51 -3.73
CA ILE A 47 4.45 16.92 -3.37
C ILE A 47 4.87 17.66 -4.62
N GLN A 48 4.06 18.59 -5.08
CA GLN A 48 4.35 19.42 -6.24
C GLN A 48 4.49 20.87 -5.80
N ASN A 49 5.56 21.54 -6.23
CA ASN A 49 5.84 22.95 -5.89
C ASN A 49 5.80 23.25 -4.38
N GLY A 50 6.10 22.26 -3.54
CA GLY A 50 6.09 22.37 -2.08
C GLY A 50 4.75 22.06 -1.40
N GLU A 51 3.70 21.76 -2.17
CA GLU A 51 2.38 21.38 -1.67
C GLU A 51 2.10 19.89 -1.88
N GLU A 52 1.52 19.24 -0.87
CA GLU A 52 1.06 17.85 -0.99
C GLU A 52 -0.20 17.79 -1.85
N ILE A 53 -0.10 17.18 -3.02
CA ILE A 53 -1.21 17.07 -4.00
C ILE A 53 -1.86 15.68 -4.00
N PHE A 54 -1.19 14.69 -3.41
CA PHE A 54 -1.67 13.31 -3.35
C PHE A 54 -1.06 12.56 -2.19
N ARG A 55 -1.88 11.72 -1.56
CA ARG A 55 -1.47 10.72 -0.58
C ARG A 55 -2.29 9.46 -0.76
N ASP A 56 -1.61 8.32 -0.83
CA ASP A 56 -2.26 7.01 -0.81
C ASP A 56 -1.54 6.05 0.12
N LYS A 57 -2.34 5.21 0.81
CA LYS A 57 -1.83 4.16 1.69
C LYS A 57 -1.74 2.87 0.91
N GLY A 58 -0.57 2.28 0.83
CA GLY A 58 -0.32 1.06 0.08
C GLY A 58 0.01 -0.16 0.94
N LEU A 59 -0.16 -1.34 0.34
CA LEU A 59 0.33 -2.61 0.86
C LEU A 59 0.90 -3.41 -0.30
N THR A 60 2.20 -3.69 -0.29
CA THR A 60 2.83 -4.51 -1.34
C THR A 60 2.41 -5.97 -1.18
N SER A 61 2.17 -6.67 -2.29
CA SER A 61 1.84 -8.11 -2.23
C SER A 61 3.10 -8.99 -2.28
N ILE A 62 4.01 -8.73 -3.22
CA ILE A 62 5.26 -9.51 -3.44
C ILE A 62 6.47 -8.56 -3.47
N GLY A 63 6.44 -7.54 -2.60
CA GLY A 63 7.48 -6.53 -2.51
C GLY A 63 7.53 -5.55 -3.67
N GLY A 64 6.42 -5.27 -4.32
CA GLY A 64 6.30 -4.16 -5.27
C GLY A 64 4.85 -3.76 -5.47
N ASP A 65 4.64 -2.56 -6.00
CA ASP A 65 3.33 -2.00 -6.33
C ASP A 65 3.50 -0.88 -7.39
N TYR A 66 2.38 -0.36 -7.90
CA TYR A 66 2.40 0.78 -8.81
C TYR A 66 1.23 1.73 -8.57
N ARG A 67 1.44 3.02 -8.90
CA ARG A 67 0.42 4.06 -8.75
C ARG A 67 0.37 4.94 -9.99
N ASN A 68 -0.85 5.16 -10.47
CA ASN A 68 -1.09 6.05 -11.59
C ASN A 68 -1.47 7.44 -11.07
N TYR A 69 -0.99 8.49 -11.72
CA TYR A 69 -1.37 9.87 -11.42
C TYR A 69 -1.42 10.72 -12.69
N VAL A 70 -2.09 11.87 -12.64
CA VAL A 70 -2.06 12.89 -13.71
C VAL A 70 -1.80 14.23 -13.06
N PHE A 71 -0.76 14.92 -13.51
CA PHE A 71 -0.47 16.27 -13.06
C PHE A 71 -1.20 17.28 -13.93
N GLU A 72 -1.82 18.29 -13.33
CA GLU A 72 -2.48 19.37 -14.07
C GLU A 72 -1.53 20.56 -14.31
N GLU A 73 -0.60 20.78 -13.38
CA GLU A 73 0.34 21.90 -13.42
C GLU A 73 1.79 21.41 -13.61
N PRO A 74 2.66 22.18 -14.29
CA PRO A 74 4.08 21.89 -14.36
C PRO A 74 4.80 22.31 -13.07
N GLY A 75 5.98 21.74 -12.82
CA GLY A 75 6.82 22.15 -11.70
C GLY A 75 7.65 21.04 -11.07
N SER A 76 8.30 21.37 -9.96
CA SER A 76 9.13 20.41 -9.21
C SER A 76 8.26 19.38 -8.51
N LEU A 77 8.66 18.12 -8.58
CA LEU A 77 7.98 17.00 -7.93
C LEU A 77 8.91 16.34 -6.91
N GLU A 78 8.42 16.17 -5.69
CA GLU A 78 8.97 15.25 -4.69
C GLU A 78 8.02 14.06 -4.52
N ILE A 79 8.56 12.86 -4.65
CA ILE A 79 7.86 11.59 -4.44
C ILE A 79 8.40 11.01 -3.14
N ARG A 80 7.50 10.85 -2.18
CA ARG A 80 7.89 10.55 -0.80
C ARG A 80 7.20 9.30 -0.28
N PHE A 81 7.98 8.42 0.31
CA PHE A 81 7.51 7.25 1.05
C PHE A 81 7.72 7.47 2.55
N GLU A 82 6.66 7.28 3.33
CA GLU A 82 6.65 7.41 4.80
C GLU A 82 5.93 6.22 5.44
N ASN A 83 6.03 6.09 6.77
CA ASN A 83 5.33 5.08 7.58
C ASN A 83 5.56 3.65 7.06
N ILE A 84 6.81 3.32 6.73
CA ILE A 84 7.16 2.03 6.14
C ILE A 84 7.22 0.94 7.22
N GLU A 85 6.27 0.02 7.17
CA GLU A 85 6.15 -1.14 8.07
C GLU A 85 6.19 -2.45 7.29
N SER A 86 6.68 -3.52 7.92
CA SER A 86 6.79 -4.83 7.29
C SER A 86 5.91 -5.83 8.01
N GLY A 87 4.71 -6.12 7.47
CA GLY A 87 3.79 -7.10 8.07
C GLY A 87 4.01 -8.55 7.60
N GLY A 88 5.04 -8.80 6.78
CA GLY A 88 5.32 -10.08 6.14
C GLY A 88 6.29 -10.98 6.90
N THR A 89 6.27 -12.28 6.61
CA THR A 89 7.21 -13.26 7.20
C THR A 89 8.59 -13.20 6.55
N SER A 90 8.73 -12.54 5.41
CA SER A 90 10.00 -12.37 4.69
C SER A 90 10.69 -11.04 4.99
N GLY A 91 10.13 -10.22 5.88
CA GLY A 91 10.54 -8.84 6.05
C GLY A 91 11.33 -8.51 7.32
N ILE A 92 11.38 -7.22 7.62
CA ILE A 92 12.27 -6.60 8.62
C ILE A 92 11.88 -6.99 10.05
N GLU A 93 10.61 -7.31 10.26
CA GLU A 93 10.03 -7.71 11.55
C GLU A 93 10.12 -9.24 11.79
N SER A 94 10.89 -9.96 10.96
CA SER A 94 11.29 -11.32 11.27
C SER A 94 11.94 -11.35 12.66
N SER A 95 11.57 -12.33 13.50
CA SER A 95 12.01 -12.48 14.89
C SER A 95 13.54 -12.61 15.10
N LEU A 96 14.30 -12.54 14.02
CA LEU A 96 15.76 -12.57 13.94
C LEU A 96 16.41 -11.17 13.89
N ARG A 97 15.61 -10.09 13.79
CA ARG A 97 16.11 -8.70 13.73
C ARG A 97 15.55 -7.86 14.87
N GLU A 98 16.34 -6.91 15.34
CA GLU A 98 15.90 -5.99 16.41
C GLU A 98 14.72 -5.14 15.91
N PRO A 99 13.66 -4.99 16.73
CA PRO A 99 12.53 -4.14 16.39
C PRO A 99 12.98 -2.69 16.26
N VAL A 100 12.43 -1.98 15.26
CA VAL A 100 12.79 -0.59 15.01
C VAL A 100 12.12 0.33 16.02
N GLU A 101 12.92 1.13 16.71
CA GLU A 101 12.48 2.05 17.77
C GLU A 101 11.68 3.25 17.24
N ASP A 102 11.92 3.69 16.00
CA ASP A 102 11.22 4.83 15.39
C ASP A 102 10.99 4.66 13.88
N LEU A 103 9.74 4.37 13.51
CA LEU A 103 9.28 4.26 12.12
C LEU A 103 9.34 5.60 11.36
N SER A 104 9.37 6.73 12.07
CA SER A 104 9.46 8.06 11.48
C SER A 104 10.78 8.30 10.75
N LEU A 105 11.80 7.48 11.03
CA LEU A 105 13.10 7.52 10.38
C LEU A 105 13.10 6.84 9.00
N ARG A 106 12.04 6.11 8.65
CA ARG A 106 11.87 5.44 7.34
C ARG A 106 11.19 6.35 6.33
N LEU A 107 11.89 7.44 6.06
CA LEU A 107 11.53 8.43 5.05
C LEU A 107 12.43 8.24 3.83
N LEU A 108 11.81 8.08 2.65
CA LEU A 108 12.51 8.05 1.37
C LEU A 108 11.94 9.11 0.43
N LYS A 109 12.81 9.83 -0.27
CA LYS A 109 12.45 10.94 -1.15
C LYS A 109 13.13 10.78 -2.50
N PHE A 110 12.35 10.91 -3.55
CA PHE A 110 12.82 11.04 -4.92
C PHE A 110 12.37 12.39 -5.46
N THR A 111 13.14 12.95 -6.39
CA THR A 111 12.80 14.23 -7.02
C THR A 111 12.75 14.08 -8.53
N ALA A 112 11.81 14.79 -9.15
CA ALA A 112 11.61 14.82 -10.59
C ALA A 112 11.05 16.18 -11.01
N MET A 113 10.79 16.34 -12.31
CA MET A 113 10.20 17.55 -12.87
C MET A 113 9.00 17.18 -13.74
N VAL A 114 7.91 17.91 -13.56
CA VAL A 114 6.73 17.86 -14.42
C VAL A 114 6.81 18.99 -15.43
N TYR A 115 6.78 18.64 -16.70
CA TYR A 115 6.82 19.60 -17.80
C TYR A 115 5.42 19.89 -18.34
N GLU A 116 5.22 21.08 -18.87
CA GLU A 116 3.98 21.41 -19.56
C GLU A 116 3.82 20.54 -20.82
N ASN A 117 2.61 20.05 -21.04
CA ASN A 117 2.24 19.34 -22.25
C ASN A 117 1.51 20.28 -23.22
N PRO A 118 2.19 20.83 -24.25
CA PRO A 118 1.53 21.71 -25.21
C PRO A 118 0.52 20.95 -26.09
N ASP A 119 0.70 19.64 -26.22
CA ASP A 119 -0.09 18.79 -27.11
C ASP A 119 -1.38 18.29 -26.44
N LYS A 120 -1.50 18.43 -25.12
CA LYS A 120 -2.60 17.86 -24.34
C LYS A 120 -3.08 18.80 -23.25
N LEU A 121 -4.27 19.36 -23.45
CA LEU A 121 -4.90 20.33 -22.55
C LEU A 121 -5.93 19.72 -21.60
N THR A 122 -6.30 18.46 -21.82
CA THR A 122 -7.30 17.75 -21.02
C THR A 122 -6.66 16.57 -20.28
N PRO A 123 -6.84 16.45 -18.95
CA PRO A 123 -6.27 15.36 -18.17
C PRO A 123 -6.74 13.98 -18.64
N ASP A 124 -5.83 13.01 -18.65
CA ASP A 124 -6.21 11.61 -18.78
C ASP A 124 -7.09 11.15 -17.62
N ILE A 125 -8.07 10.30 -17.93
CA ILE A 125 -8.83 9.61 -16.90
C ILE A 125 -7.99 8.45 -16.39
N VAL A 126 -7.61 8.53 -15.12
CA VAL A 126 -6.84 7.48 -14.46
C VAL A 126 -7.71 6.71 -13.49
N ILE A 127 -7.78 5.40 -13.69
CA ILE A 127 -8.40 4.46 -12.76
C ILE A 127 -7.27 3.72 -12.04
N GLN A 128 -7.22 3.85 -10.72
CA GLN A 128 -6.31 3.05 -9.93
C GLN A 128 -6.80 1.59 -9.91
N PRO A 129 -5.91 0.60 -10.12
CA PRO A 129 -6.29 -0.80 -9.97
C PRO A 129 -6.81 -1.02 -8.55
N ALA A 130 -8.04 -1.52 -8.40
CA ALA A 130 -8.57 -1.82 -7.09
C ALA A 130 -7.65 -2.82 -6.37
N LYS A 131 -7.32 -2.57 -5.10
CA LYS A 131 -6.66 -3.53 -4.19
C LYS A 131 -7.55 -4.76 -3.99
N ARG A 132 -7.61 -5.61 -5.00
CA ARG A 132 -8.61 -6.68 -5.09
C ARG A 132 -8.28 -7.85 -4.17
N LEU A 133 -7.03 -8.00 -3.72
CA LEU A 133 -6.60 -9.14 -2.91
C LEU A 133 -7.06 -9.04 -1.45
N GLU A 134 -6.93 -7.89 -0.78
CA GLU A 134 -7.39 -7.74 0.62
C GLU A 134 -8.91 -7.92 0.72
N LEU A 135 -9.68 -7.27 -0.16
CA LEU A 135 -11.13 -7.42 -0.19
C LEU A 135 -11.55 -8.88 -0.41
N GLN A 136 -10.81 -9.64 -1.23
CA GLN A 136 -11.08 -11.06 -1.46
C GLN A 136 -10.85 -11.88 -0.18
N TYR A 137 -9.76 -11.66 0.56
CA TYR A 137 -9.51 -12.37 1.81
C TYR A 137 -10.54 -12.01 2.89
N GLU A 138 -10.89 -10.74 3.04
CA GLU A 138 -11.90 -10.31 4.00
C GLU A 138 -13.27 -10.91 3.69
N ILE A 139 -13.68 -10.92 2.41
CA ILE A 139 -14.92 -11.58 1.97
C ILE A 139 -14.86 -13.09 2.25
N LEU A 140 -13.74 -13.75 1.97
CA LEU A 140 -13.59 -15.19 2.17
C LEU A 140 -13.62 -15.55 3.67
N VAL A 141 -12.95 -14.76 4.51
CA VAL A 141 -13.03 -14.88 5.97
C VAL A 141 -14.46 -14.65 6.45
N ALA A 142 -15.15 -13.62 5.98
CA ALA A 142 -16.55 -13.37 6.34
C ALA A 142 -17.48 -14.54 5.96
N ILE A 143 -17.29 -15.13 4.77
CA ILE A 143 -18.04 -16.30 4.30
C ILE A 143 -17.82 -17.52 5.21
N ILE A 144 -16.64 -17.68 5.82
CA ILE A 144 -16.36 -18.81 6.73
C ILE A 144 -16.81 -18.51 8.16
N VAL A 145 -16.50 -17.31 8.66
CA VAL A 145 -16.71 -16.94 10.07
C VAL A 145 -18.19 -16.74 10.39
N ILE A 146 -18.97 -16.13 9.49
CA ILE A 146 -20.40 -15.86 9.74
C ILE A 146 -21.20 -17.16 9.94
N PRO A 147 -21.14 -18.17 9.04
CA PRO A 147 -21.82 -19.43 9.26
C PRO A 147 -21.29 -20.21 10.47
N GLY A 148 -19.98 -20.17 10.70
CA GLY A 148 -19.36 -20.83 11.85
C GLY A 148 -19.86 -20.27 13.18
N ALA A 149 -19.90 -18.95 13.32
CA ALA A 149 -20.41 -18.27 14.51
C ALA A 149 -21.90 -18.57 14.73
N LEU A 150 -22.72 -18.56 13.67
CA LEU A 150 -24.14 -18.92 13.74
C LEU A 150 -24.34 -20.37 14.20
N ALA A 151 -23.54 -21.31 13.70
CA ALA A 151 -23.59 -22.70 14.12
C ALA A 151 -23.24 -22.87 15.60
N VAL A 152 -22.19 -22.18 16.08
CA VAL A 152 -21.81 -22.18 17.50
C VAL A 152 -22.94 -21.61 18.37
N ILE A 153 -23.54 -20.48 17.97
CA ILE A 153 -24.69 -19.89 18.67
C ILE A 153 -25.87 -20.86 18.71
N ALA A 154 -26.18 -21.54 17.60
CA ALA A 154 -27.24 -22.54 17.53
C ALA A 154 -26.97 -23.74 18.47
N ILE A 155 -25.74 -24.21 18.55
CA ILE A 155 -25.34 -25.29 19.48
C ILE A 155 -25.48 -24.83 20.93
N ILE A 156 -24.99 -23.63 21.27
CA ILE A 156 -25.09 -23.07 22.63
C ILE A 156 -26.56 -22.94 23.03
N THR A 157 -27.40 -22.35 22.18
CA THR A 157 -28.84 -22.23 22.45
C THR A 157 -29.53 -23.59 22.59
N MET A 158 -29.12 -24.61 21.83
CA MET A 158 -29.68 -25.97 21.95
C MET A 158 -29.21 -26.69 23.23
N VAL A 159 -27.96 -26.50 23.65
CA VAL A 159 -27.37 -27.12 24.85
C VAL A 159 -27.92 -26.47 26.12
N PHE A 160 -27.96 -25.13 26.19
CA PHE A 160 -28.39 -24.40 27.38
C PHE A 160 -29.91 -24.12 27.40
N GLY A 161 -30.58 -24.08 26.25
CA GLY A 161 -32.03 -23.89 26.14
C GLY A 161 -32.87 -25.10 26.57
N LYS A 162 -32.27 -26.29 26.66
CA LYS A 162 -32.93 -27.50 27.18
C LYS A 162 -33.24 -27.44 28.70
N GLY A 163 -32.69 -26.45 29.42
CA GLY A 163 -32.92 -26.25 30.86
C GLY A 163 -34.19 -25.46 31.23
N LYS A 164 -34.91 -24.86 30.27
CA LYS A 164 -36.19 -24.16 30.52
C LYS A 164 -37.38 -24.95 29.93
N LYS A 165 -37.60 -26.15 30.46
CA LYS A 165 -38.92 -26.78 30.47
C LYS A 165 -39.20 -27.33 31.86
N THR A 166 -39.74 -26.48 32.72
CA THR A 166 -40.48 -26.93 33.91
C THR A 166 -41.82 -26.23 33.93
N LYS A 167 -42.84 -27.08 34.07
CA LYS A 167 -44.26 -26.82 34.34
C LYS A 167 -44.54 -25.58 35.16
#